data_AF-A0A1X6NXZ7-F1
#
_entry.id   AF-A0A1X6NXZ7-F1
#
_cell.length_a   1.000
_cell.length_b   1.000
_cell.length_c   1.000
_cell.angle_alpha   90.00
_cell.angle_beta   90.00
_cell.angle_gamma   90.00
#
_symmetry.space_group_name_H-M   'P 1'
#
loop_
_entity.id
_entity.type
_entity.pdbx_description
1 polymer ?
#
loop_
_entity_poly.entity_id
_entity_poly.type
_entity_poly.pdbx_seq_one_letter_code
_entity_poly.pdbx_strand_id
1 'polypeptide(L)'
;MAQQLGPVASVLLKIPGMTALARRAAASYQAAVGNELRKYGLRYDDLLNEYDPEVRKTIRTMPPEEAELRAKRLTRAIDVDLKKTQLPDPIQAKQDIWNPYIRSRLGALKQSQLERQSE
;
A
#
# COMPACT_ATOMS: atom_id res chain seq x y z
N MET A 1 -6.74 8.54 -7.52
CA MET A 1 -5.71 9.10 -6.61
C MET A 1 -4.37 9.19 -7.36
N ALA A 2 -4.25 10.15 -8.27
CA ALA A 2 -2.96 10.46 -8.85
C ALA A 2 -2.18 11.24 -7.78
N GLN A 3 -1.17 10.60 -7.17
CA GLN A 3 -0.17 11.36 -6.42
C GLN A 3 0.37 12.43 -7.37
N GLN A 4 0.28 13.71 -7.01
CA GLN A 4 0.88 14.79 -7.76
C GLN A 4 2.37 14.44 -7.91
N LEU A 5 2.75 14.03 -9.13
CA LEU A 5 4.13 13.73 -9.45
C LEU A 5 4.93 14.99 -9.14
N GLY A 6 5.97 14.87 -8.30
CA GLY A 6 6.82 16.00 -7.96
C GLY A 6 7.32 16.71 -9.23
N PRO A 7 7.69 18.01 -9.13
CA PRO A 7 8.00 18.84 -10.30
C PRO A 7 9.03 18.18 -11.22
N VAL A 8 10.02 17.49 -10.65
CA VAL A 8 11.07 16.73 -11.35
C VAL A 8 10.52 15.53 -12.13
N ALA A 9 9.63 14.73 -11.54
CA ALA A 9 9.06 13.55 -12.19
C ALA A 9 8.17 13.94 -13.38
N SER A 10 7.46 15.06 -13.28
CA SER A 10 6.60 15.57 -14.36
C SER A 10 7.40 16.00 -15.60
N VAL A 11 8.64 16.47 -15.40
CA VAL A 11 9.54 16.88 -16.49
C VAL A 11 10.24 15.66 -17.09
N LEU A 12 10.75 14.76 -16.24
CA LEU A 12 11.46 13.57 -16.68
C LEU A 12 10.58 12.63 -17.53
N LEU A 13 9.30 12.48 -17.16
CA LEU A 13 8.33 11.66 -17.90
C LEU A 13 7.83 12.31 -19.20
N LYS A 14 8.19 13.56 -19.52
CA LYS A 14 7.85 14.18 -20.83
C LYS A 14 8.87 13.85 -21.93
N ILE A 15 10.01 13.28 -21.56
CA ILE A 15 11.04 12.87 -22.53
C ILE A 15 10.53 11.63 -23.31
N PRO A 16 10.53 11.65 -24.65
CA PRO A 16 10.12 10.51 -25.47
C PRO A 16 10.89 9.24 -25.09
N GLY A 17 10.19 8.12 -24.92
CA GLY A 17 10.79 6.83 -24.52
C GLY A 17 11.07 6.68 -23.01
N MET A 18 11.24 7.78 -22.26
CA MET A 18 11.46 7.72 -20.81
C MET A 18 10.24 7.18 -20.06
N THR A 19 9.03 7.47 -20.54
CA THR A 19 7.79 6.91 -19.98
C THR A 19 7.73 5.39 -20.08
N ALA A 20 8.18 4.81 -21.20
CA ALA A 20 8.20 3.38 -21.41
C ALA A 20 9.22 2.70 -20.47
N LEU A 21 10.40 3.29 -20.34
CA LEU A 21 11.43 2.82 -19.42
C LEU A 21 10.94 2.90 -17.95
N ALA A 22 10.39 4.03 -17.55
CA ALA A 22 9.84 4.24 -16.21
C ALA A 22 8.72 3.24 -15.88
N ARG A 23 7.84 2.93 -16.84
CA ARG A 23 6.79 1.91 -16.67
C ARG A 23 7.38 0.51 -16.45
N ARG A 24 8.43 0.13 -17.19
CA ARG A 24 9.10 -1.17 -17.00
C ARG A 24 9.80 -1.25 -15.65
N ALA A 25 10.48 -0.17 -15.25
CA ALA A 25 11.12 -0.08 -13.93
C ALA A 25 10.09 -0.12 -12.79
N ALA A 26 8.95 0.56 -12.94
CA ALA A 26 7.87 0.52 -11.97
C ALA A 26 7.26 -0.89 -11.85
N ALA A 27 7.06 -1.59 -12.98
CA ALA A 27 6.53 -2.95 -12.99
C ALA A 27 7.49 -3.96 -12.33
N SER A 28 8.80 -3.86 -12.58
CA SER A 28 9.79 -4.72 -11.93
C SER A 28 9.89 -4.45 -10.44
N TYR A 29 9.86 -3.18 -10.04
CA TYR A 29 9.82 -2.78 -8.63
C TYR A 29 8.55 -3.30 -7.94
N GLN A 30 7.39 -3.12 -8.57
CA GLN A 30 6.12 -3.62 -8.05
C GLN A 30 6.14 -5.15 -7.88
N ALA A 31 6.72 -5.88 -8.84
CA ALA A 31 6.87 -7.33 -8.73
C ALA A 31 7.79 -7.73 -7.57
N ALA A 32 8.94 -7.06 -7.41
CA ALA A 32 9.88 -7.31 -6.32
C ALA A 32 9.26 -7.04 -4.94
N VAL A 33 8.61 -5.88 -4.77
CA VAL A 33 7.89 -5.53 -3.54
C VAL A 33 6.76 -6.53 -3.26
N GLY A 34 6.01 -6.90 -4.30
CA GLY A 34 4.97 -7.91 -4.19
C GLY A 34 5.52 -9.24 -3.67
N ASN A 35 6.65 -9.70 -4.22
CA ASN A 35 7.27 -10.96 -3.78
C ASN A 35 7.73 -10.90 -2.33
N GLU A 36 8.35 -9.81 -1.89
CA GLU A 36 8.74 -9.64 -0.48
C GLU A 36 7.52 -9.63 0.46
N LEU A 37 6.45 -8.93 0.08
CA LEU A 37 5.23 -8.89 0.91
C LEU A 37 4.54 -10.26 1.03
N ARG A 38 4.60 -11.10 -0.01
CA ARG A 38 4.06 -12.48 0.06
C ARG A 38 4.76 -13.30 1.13
N LYS A 39 6.09 -13.18 1.25
CA LYS A 39 6.90 -13.93 2.22
C LYS A 39 6.46 -13.69 3.66
N TYR A 40 6.01 -12.47 3.98
CA TYR A 40 5.52 -12.09 5.31
C TYR A 40 3.99 -12.13 5.44
N GLY A 41 3.27 -12.34 4.33
CA GLY A 41 1.80 -12.30 4.30
C GLY A 41 1.24 -10.92 4.63
N LEU A 42 1.94 -9.86 4.21
CA LEU A 42 1.50 -8.47 4.39
C LEU A 42 0.79 -7.96 3.13
N ARG A 43 -0.15 -7.03 3.33
CA ARG A 43 -0.70 -6.21 2.25
C ARG A 43 0.09 -4.91 2.14
N TYR A 44 0.08 -4.31 0.95
CA TYR A 44 0.78 -3.04 0.74
C TYR A 44 0.28 -1.93 1.67
N ASP A 45 -1.04 -1.90 1.93
CA ASP A 45 -1.67 -0.93 2.83
C ASP A 45 -1.27 -1.14 4.31
N ASP A 46 -0.77 -2.31 4.69
CA ASP A 46 -0.26 -2.56 6.05
C ASP A 46 1.04 -1.78 6.33
N LEU A 47 1.75 -1.31 5.29
CA LEU A 47 2.98 -0.52 5.39
C LEU A 47 2.75 0.98 5.62
N LEU A 48 1.50 1.45 5.58
CA LEU A 48 1.19 2.86 5.74
C LEU A 48 1.59 3.36 7.13
N ASN A 49 2.17 4.56 7.19
CA ASN A 49 2.61 5.15 8.44
C ASN A 49 1.42 5.45 9.37
N GLU A 50 1.31 4.71 10.48
CA GLU A 50 0.25 4.91 11.48
C GLU A 50 0.37 6.22 12.27
N TYR A 51 1.53 6.90 12.22
CA TYR A 51 1.70 8.23 12.82
C TYR A 51 1.04 9.33 11.98
N ASP A 52 0.70 9.06 10.72
CA ASP A 52 -0.11 9.97 9.91
C ASP A 52 -1.54 10.06 10.51
N PRO A 53 -2.01 11.26 10.91
CA PRO A 53 -3.33 11.44 11.50
C PRO A 53 -4.48 10.89 10.63
N GLU A 54 -4.38 10.98 9.30
CA GLU A 54 -5.43 10.51 8.39
C GLU A 54 -5.48 8.99 8.35
N VAL A 55 -4.31 8.34 8.29
CA VAL A 55 -4.17 6.89 8.33
C VAL A 55 -4.69 6.37 9.68
N ARG A 56 -4.26 6.98 10.79
CA ARG A 56 -4.71 6.61 12.13
C ARG A 56 -6.22 6.76 12.31
N LYS A 57 -6.79 7.85 11.81
CA LYS A 57 -8.25 8.07 11.83
C LYS A 57 -8.96 6.98 11.02
N THR A 58 -8.46 6.67 9.83
CA THR A 58 -9.04 5.63 8.96
C THR A 58 -9.00 4.25 9.60
N ILE A 59 -7.89 3.89 10.26
CA ILE A 59 -7.75 2.64 11.02
C ILE A 59 -8.72 2.59 12.20
N ARG A 60 -9.04 3.73 12.82
CA ARG A 60 -10.02 3.77 13.93
C ARG A 60 -11.46 3.68 13.47
N THR A 61 -11.76 4.10 12.25
CA THR A 61 -13.13 4.11 11.71
C THR A 61 -13.47 2.91 10.84
N MET A 62 -12.50 2.02 10.55
CA MET A 62 -12.77 0.81 9.78
C MET A 62 -13.62 -0.20 10.59
N PRO A 63 -14.34 -1.12 9.91
CA PRO A 63 -15.06 -2.19 10.57
C PRO A 63 -14.13 -3.01 11.49
N PRO A 64 -14.62 -3.46 12.67
CA PRO A 64 -13.80 -4.17 13.64
C PRO A 64 -13.20 -5.47 13.08
N GLU A 65 -13.92 -6.18 12.20
CA GLU A 65 -13.44 -7.39 11.55
C GLU A 65 -12.22 -7.12 10.64
N GLU A 66 -12.26 -6.05 9.83
CA GLU A 66 -11.13 -5.66 8.98
C GLU A 66 -9.90 -5.28 9.83
N ALA A 67 -10.12 -4.58 10.95
CA ALA A 67 -9.07 -4.21 11.89
C ALA A 67 -8.43 -5.45 12.54
N GLU A 68 -9.24 -6.44 12.93
CA GLU A 68 -8.74 -7.70 13.50
C GLU A 68 -7.94 -8.50 12.46
N LEU A 69 -8.43 -8.62 11.23
CA LEU A 69 -7.71 -9.28 10.14
C LEU A 69 -6.37 -8.59 9.85
N ARG A 70 -6.33 -7.25 9.94
CA ARG A 70 -5.09 -6.48 9.85
C ARG A 70 -4.13 -6.82 10.99
N ALA A 71 -4.60 -6.79 12.24
CA ALA A 71 -3.78 -7.12 13.40
C ALA A 71 -3.17 -8.53 13.28
N LYS A 72 -3.96 -9.52 12.85
CA LYS A 72 -3.49 -10.89 12.59
C LYS A 72 -2.36 -10.93 11.54
N ARG A 73 -2.45 -10.16 10.46
CA ARG A 73 -1.38 -10.09 9.45
C ARG A 73 -0.10 -9.50 10.02
N LEU A 74 -0.19 -8.42 10.79
CA LEU A 74 0.96 -7.77 11.42
C LEU A 74 1.63 -8.68 12.45
N THR A 75 0.86 -9.28 13.35
CA THR A 75 1.39 -10.24 14.34
C THR A 75 2.09 -11.42 13.66
N ARG A 76 1.48 -11.97 12.60
CA ARG A 76 2.10 -13.04 11.80
C ARG A 76 3.41 -12.59 11.15
N ALA A 77 3.43 -11.41 10.55
CA ALA A 77 4.64 -10.89 9.89
C ALA A 77 5.79 -10.72 10.88
N ILE A 78 5.50 -10.22 12.09
CA ILE A 78 6.47 -10.09 13.19
C ILE A 78 6.99 -11.46 13.61
N ASP A 79 6.11 -12.45 13.80
CA ASP A 79 6.49 -13.81 14.17
C ASP A 79 7.41 -14.46 13.13
N VAL A 80 7.07 -14.30 11.84
CA VAL A 80 7.83 -14.85 10.72
C VAL A 80 9.20 -14.18 10.60
N ASP A 81 9.26 -12.85 10.73
CA ASP A 81 10.52 -12.10 10.72
C ASP A 81 11.40 -12.45 11.92
N LEU A 82 10.83 -12.56 13.12
CA LEU A 82 11.56 -12.96 14.31
C LEU A 82 12.19 -14.35 14.15
N LYS A 83 11.46 -15.27 13.55
CA LYS A 83 11.94 -16.63 13.22
C LYS A 83 12.94 -16.66 12.07
N LYS A 84 13.13 -15.56 11.34
CA LYS A 84 13.94 -15.49 10.11
C LYS A 84 13.52 -16.56 9.08
N THR A 85 12.22 -16.80 9.02
CA THR A 85 11.60 -17.74 8.08
C THR A 85 10.67 -17.00 7.12
N GLN A 86 9.99 -17.73 6.25
CA GLN A 86 9.04 -17.19 5.28
C GLN A 86 7.76 -18.01 5.35
N LEU A 87 6.63 -17.43 4.93
CA LEU A 87 5.40 -18.19 4.77
C LEU A 87 5.61 -19.33 3.74
N PRO A 88 4.94 -20.48 3.90
CA PRO A 88 4.94 -21.52 2.87
C PRO A 88 4.36 -21.03 1.52
N ASP A 89 4.95 -21.47 0.41
CA ASP A 89 4.55 -21.07 -0.96
C ASP A 89 3.05 -21.18 -1.26
N PRO A 90 2.32 -22.25 -0.82
CA PRO A 90 0.89 -22.34 -1.06
C PRO A 90 0.06 -21.23 -0.36
N ILE A 91 0.57 -20.72 0.77
CA ILE A 91 -0.08 -19.62 1.52
C ILE A 91 0.29 -18.28 0.89
N GLN A 92 1.55 -18.13 0.46
CA GLN A 92 2.03 -16.95 -0.28
C GLN A 92 1.19 -16.70 -1.55
N ALA A 93 0.89 -17.75 -2.32
CA ALA A 93 0.11 -17.66 -3.54
C ALA A 93 -1.33 -17.16 -3.33
N LYS A 94 -1.90 -17.36 -2.13
CA LYS A 94 -3.26 -16.92 -1.76
C LYS A 94 -3.32 -15.48 -1.23
N GLN A 95 -2.19 -14.80 -1.05
CA GLN A 95 -2.18 -13.45 -0.49
C GLN A 95 -2.65 -12.42 -1.52
N ASP A 96 -3.66 -11.63 -1.14
CA ASP A 96 -4.13 -10.47 -1.88
C ASP A 96 -3.41 -9.20 -1.40
N ILE A 97 -2.22 -8.95 -1.95
CA ILE A 97 -1.29 -7.91 -1.49
C ILE A 97 -1.75 -6.50 -1.90
N TRP A 98 -2.34 -6.39 -3.08
CA TRP A 98 -2.64 -5.11 -3.71
C TRP A 98 -4.02 -4.57 -3.35
N ASN A 99 -4.75 -5.25 -2.47
CA ASN A 99 -6.03 -4.82 -1.94
C ASN A 99 -5.93 -3.47 -1.19
N PRO A 100 -6.50 -2.38 -1.74
CA PRO A 100 -6.32 -1.04 -1.21
C PRO A 100 -7.36 -0.69 -0.13
N TYR A 101 -7.45 -1.48 0.93
CA TYR A 101 -8.51 -1.34 1.95
C TYR A 101 -8.39 -0.08 2.85
N ILE A 102 -7.20 0.51 2.97
CA ILE A 102 -6.98 1.80 3.68
C ILE A 102 -6.91 2.94 2.66
N ARG A 103 -6.16 2.77 1.57
CA ARG A 103 -5.96 3.82 0.56
C ARG A 103 -7.27 4.24 -0.14
N SER A 104 -8.19 3.29 -0.35
CA SER A 104 -9.53 3.62 -0.88
C SER A 104 -10.29 4.59 0.02
N ARG A 105 -10.27 4.34 1.34
CA ARG A 105 -10.94 5.16 2.35
C ARG A 105 -10.26 6.52 2.52
N LEU A 106 -8.92 6.56 2.54
CA LEU A 106 -8.17 7.82 2.53
C LEU A 106 -8.50 8.68 1.32
N GLY A 107 -8.69 8.05 0.17
CA GLY A 107 -9.05 8.77 -1.04
C GLY A 107 -10.42 9.44 -0.97
N ALA A 108 -11.42 8.73 -0.44
CA ALA A 108 -12.74 9.30 -0.20
C ALA A 108 -12.70 10.43 0.85
N LEU A 109 -11.92 10.27 1.92
CA LEU A 109 -11.75 11.30 2.95
C LEU A 109 -11.16 12.59 2.35
N LYS A 110 -10.08 12.48 1.57
CA LYS A 110 -9.46 13.64 0.90
C LYS A 110 -10.42 14.32 -0.06
N GLN A 111 -11.14 13.55 -0.87
CA GLN A 111 -12.14 14.10 -1.78
C GLN A 111 -13.21 14.92 -1.04
N SER A 112 -13.75 14.39 0.06
CA SER A 112 -14.74 15.11 0.90
C SER A 112 -14.18 16.37 1.57
N GLN A 113 -12.88 16.42 1.84
CA GLN A 113 -12.22 17.59 2.43
C GLN A 113 -12.02 18.67 1.37
N LEU A 114 -11.61 18.29 0.16
CA LEU A 114 -11.50 19.21 -0.97
C LEU A 114 -12.86 19.87 -1.27
N GLU A 115 -13.94 19.08 -1.34
CA GLU A 115 -15.29 19.59 -1.60
C GLU A 115 -15.70 20.64 -0.56
N ARG A 116 -15.49 20.36 0.74
CA ARG A 116 -15.76 21.29 1.85
C ARG A 116 -14.87 22.54 1.88
N GLN A 117 -13.71 22.51 1.22
CA GLN A 117 -12.81 23.66 1.12
C GLN A 117 -13.11 24.53 -0.10
N SER A 118 -13.77 23.96 -1.12
CA SER A 118 -14.19 24.68 -2.32
C SER A 118 -15.56 25.34 -2.20
N GLU A 119 -16.35 24.95 -1.21
CA GLU A 119 -17.59 25.61 -0.76
C GLU A 119 -17.27 26.82 0.13
#